data_AF-A0A1G0Z8X6-F1
#
_entry.id   AF-A0A1G0Z8X6-F1
#
_cell.length_a   1.000
_cell.length_b   1.000
_cell.length_c   1.000
_cell.angle_alpha   90.00
_cell.angle_beta   90.00
_cell.angle_gamma   90.00
#
_symmetry.space_group_name_H-M   'P 1'
#
loop_
_entity.id
_entity.type
_entity.pdbx_description
1 polymer ?
#
loop_
_entity_poly.entity_id
_entity_poly.type
_entity_poly.pdbx_seq_one_letter_code
_entity_poly.pdbx_strand_id
1 'polypeptide(L)'
;MKSNRQIFKLSIFGVLAFLFLAVLFSAFNYHISNLNRFFLSMTGEISVKEIKTTETAAELSKDKKRIEELKKIKIPATPKKTTGKAAAKPAVEQVKHRGRTEPARKGFYVEDAEKITDQTSLHLFRKEQVVYNQEDWTGKGDTSATCIVVKGKSGITVNVNVVDDELIAESGTPWMNDCVEFYFDIRPEERRAKDIYEKGVFQVITVPYFSKTIADKPNFYAGGSTPIEIKGTKVKSVKTQKGYKLQIFFPYEGLKAAHFMPDKDFNFDFSVIDVDSSGKKKQMIWSGTADNCRGPAWFGNLSPAPEDAPK
;
A
#
# COMPACT_ATOMS: atom_id res chain seq x y z
N MET A 1 -54.65 35.36 -0.60
CA MET A 1 -53.92 34.14 -0.15
C MET A 1 -54.17 33.02 -1.15
N LYS A 2 -53.26 32.80 -2.10
CA LYS A 2 -53.35 31.72 -3.10
C LYS A 2 -52.04 30.94 -3.17
N SER A 3 -52.19 29.63 -3.00
CA SER A 3 -51.46 28.52 -3.64
C SER A 3 -49.92 28.54 -3.69
N ASN A 4 -49.30 27.68 -2.87
CA ASN A 4 -47.92 27.21 -3.08
C ASN A 4 -47.73 25.76 -2.59
N ARG A 5 -48.56 24.84 -3.10
CA ARG A 5 -48.38 23.38 -2.92
C ARG A 5 -48.44 22.68 -4.27
N GLN A 6 -47.39 22.81 -5.07
CA GLN A 6 -47.28 22.03 -6.33
C GLN A 6 -45.86 21.64 -6.74
N ILE A 7 -44.95 21.47 -5.77
CA ILE A 7 -43.60 20.95 -6.04
C ILE A 7 -43.38 19.77 -5.11
N PHE A 8 -42.85 18.66 -5.63
CA PHE A 8 -42.71 17.32 -5.03
C PHE A 8 -43.84 16.32 -5.31
N LYS A 9 -44.11 16.09 -6.60
CA LYS A 9 -44.37 14.73 -7.09
C LYS A 9 -43.22 14.32 -8.00
N LEU A 10 -42.04 14.04 -7.42
CA LEU A 10 -41.09 13.16 -8.11
C LEU A 10 -41.82 11.81 -8.20
N SER A 11 -42.19 11.41 -9.42
CA SER A 11 -42.93 10.17 -9.61
C SER A 11 -42.05 9.01 -9.12
N ILE A 12 -42.62 8.10 -8.35
CA ILE A 12 -41.97 6.85 -7.91
C ILE A 12 -41.32 6.12 -9.10
N PHE A 13 -41.91 6.27 -10.29
CA PHE A 13 -41.35 5.80 -11.56
C PHE A 13 -39.97 6.37 -11.90
N GLY A 14 -39.71 7.65 -11.66
CA GLY A 14 -38.39 8.25 -11.91
C GLY A 14 -37.30 7.67 -11.01
N VAL A 15 -37.61 7.42 -9.73
CA VAL A 15 -36.67 6.80 -8.78
C VAL A 15 -36.40 5.34 -9.15
N LEU A 16 -37.44 4.59 -9.50
CA LEU A 16 -37.28 3.18 -9.93
C LEU A 16 -36.50 3.05 -11.24
N ALA A 17 -36.73 3.95 -12.21
CA ALA A 17 -35.97 3.96 -13.46
C ALA A 17 -34.47 4.27 -13.22
N PHE A 18 -34.17 5.21 -12.32
CA PHE A 18 -32.79 5.54 -11.97
C PHE A 18 -32.07 4.36 -11.28
N LEU A 19 -32.75 3.70 -10.34
CA LEU A 19 -32.20 2.51 -9.66
C LEU A 19 -31.97 1.35 -10.64
N PHE A 20 -32.89 1.13 -11.58
CA PHE A 20 -32.75 0.10 -12.61
C PHE A 20 -31.54 0.38 -13.53
N LEU A 21 -31.36 1.63 -13.97
CA LEU A 21 -30.19 2.06 -14.74
C LEU A 21 -28.88 1.88 -13.97
N ALA A 22 -28.86 2.18 -12.67
CA ALA A 22 -27.68 1.96 -11.84
C ALA A 22 -27.30 0.47 -11.72
N VAL A 23 -28.30 -0.43 -11.60
CA VAL A 23 -28.07 -1.88 -11.60
C VAL A 23 -27.54 -2.36 -12.95
N LEU A 24 -28.12 -1.91 -14.06
CA LEU A 24 -27.64 -2.25 -15.41
C LEU A 24 -26.22 -1.76 -15.65
N PHE A 25 -25.88 -0.55 -15.21
CA PHE A 25 -24.53 0.00 -15.34
C PHE A 25 -23.52 -0.79 -14.49
N SER A 26 -23.89 -1.19 -13.28
CA SER A 26 -23.07 -2.07 -12.43
C SER A 26 -22.83 -3.44 -13.07
N ALA A 27 -23.89 -4.07 -13.60
CA ALA A 27 -23.79 -5.36 -14.30
C ALA A 27 -22.95 -5.27 -15.57
N PHE A 28 -23.07 -4.17 -16.34
CA PHE A 28 -22.24 -3.91 -17.52
C PHE A 28 -20.76 -3.76 -17.16
N ASN A 29 -20.44 -2.97 -16.13
CA ASN A 29 -19.06 -2.80 -15.65
C ASN A 29 -18.46 -4.13 -15.13
N TYR A 30 -19.26 -4.95 -14.45
CA TYR A 30 -18.86 -6.29 -14.03
C TYR A 30 -18.53 -7.18 -15.24
N HIS A 31 -19.32 -7.12 -16.30
CA HIS A 31 -19.10 -7.92 -17.51
C HIS A 31 -17.87 -7.48 -18.31
N ILE A 32 -17.65 -6.16 -18.46
CA ILE A 32 -16.45 -5.60 -19.09
C ILE A 32 -15.18 -5.96 -18.30
N SER A 33 -15.23 -5.92 -16.96
CA SER A 33 -14.13 -6.36 -16.10
C SER A 33 -13.77 -7.84 -16.35
N ASN A 34 -14.78 -8.72 -16.48
CA ASN A 34 -14.55 -10.14 -16.77
C ASN A 34 -14.02 -10.41 -18.18
N LEU A 35 -14.48 -9.65 -19.19
CA LEU A 35 -13.94 -9.73 -20.55
C LEU A 35 -12.46 -9.29 -20.61
N ASN A 36 -12.11 -8.17 -19.97
CA ASN A 36 -10.72 -7.72 -19.88
C ASN A 36 -9.84 -8.77 -19.17
N ARG A 37 -10.35 -9.46 -18.13
CA ARG A 37 -9.64 -10.56 -17.47
C ARG A 37 -9.41 -11.77 -18.38
N PHE A 38 -10.42 -12.14 -19.17
CA PHE A 38 -10.30 -13.23 -20.13
C PHE A 38 -9.24 -12.91 -21.20
N PHE A 39 -9.19 -11.67 -21.69
CA PHE A 39 -8.15 -11.26 -22.63
C PHE A 39 -6.75 -11.24 -21.97
N LEU A 40 -6.62 -10.74 -20.75
CA LEU A 40 -5.33 -10.70 -20.02
C LEU A 40 -4.81 -12.09 -19.62
N SER A 41 -5.70 -13.08 -19.40
CA SER A 41 -5.29 -14.46 -19.17
C SER A 41 -4.87 -15.16 -20.47
N MET A 42 -5.51 -14.83 -21.60
CA MET A 42 -5.12 -15.35 -22.93
C MET A 42 -3.80 -14.77 -23.45
N THR A 43 -3.42 -13.54 -23.06
CA THR A 43 -2.13 -12.94 -23.46
C THR A 43 -0.94 -13.46 -22.64
N GLY A 44 -1.18 -14.26 -21.59
CA GLY A 44 -0.11 -14.76 -20.70
C GLY A 44 0.46 -13.70 -19.75
N GLU A 45 -0.15 -12.51 -19.67
CA GLU A 45 0.26 -11.44 -18.75
C GLU A 45 -0.09 -11.74 -17.29
N ILE A 46 -1.07 -12.62 -17.04
CA ILE A 46 -1.44 -13.08 -15.70
C ILE A 46 -1.43 -14.60 -15.65
N SER A 47 -0.39 -15.18 -15.05
CA SER A 47 -0.32 -16.61 -14.72
C SER A 47 -0.82 -16.83 -13.29
N VAL A 48 -2.09 -17.20 -13.11
CA VAL A 48 -2.57 -17.80 -11.86
C VAL A 48 -2.15 -19.27 -11.86
N LYS A 49 -0.90 -19.53 -11.47
CA LYS A 49 -0.50 -20.89 -11.09
C LYS A 49 -0.90 -21.09 -9.63
N GLU A 50 -1.72 -22.10 -9.37
CA GLU A 50 -1.79 -22.74 -8.06
C GLU A 50 -0.37 -23.24 -7.74
N ILE A 51 0.36 -22.50 -6.91
CA ILE A 51 1.66 -22.95 -6.45
C ILE A 51 1.41 -23.85 -5.25
N LYS A 52 1.68 -25.15 -5.44
CA LYS A 52 2.07 -26.01 -4.34
C LYS A 52 3.35 -25.42 -3.77
N THR A 53 3.23 -24.70 -2.65
CA THR A 53 4.37 -24.13 -1.92
C THR A 53 5.30 -25.27 -1.52
N THR A 54 6.42 -25.39 -2.21
CA THR A 54 7.60 -26.09 -1.70
C THR A 54 8.38 -25.05 -0.89
N GLU A 55 7.79 -24.63 0.24
CA GLU A 55 8.58 -24.00 1.29
C GLU A 55 9.57 -25.06 1.77
N THR A 56 10.86 -24.74 1.74
CA THR A 56 11.87 -25.70 2.17
C THR A 56 11.72 -25.93 3.67
N ALA A 57 12.02 -27.16 4.14
CA ALA A 57 11.96 -27.48 5.57
C ALA A 57 12.82 -26.52 6.42
N ALA A 58 13.86 -25.91 5.81
CA ALA A 58 14.72 -24.90 6.42
C ALA A 58 13.99 -23.56 6.66
N GLU A 59 13.18 -23.08 5.71
CA GLU A 59 12.40 -21.84 5.85
C GLU A 59 11.27 -21.99 6.87
N LEU A 60 10.58 -23.15 6.86
CA LEU A 60 9.58 -23.49 7.86
C LEU A 60 10.17 -23.63 9.27
N SER A 61 11.41 -24.10 9.39
CA SER A 61 12.16 -24.14 10.66
C SER A 61 12.56 -22.73 11.12
N LYS A 62 13.04 -21.92 10.16
CA LYS A 62 13.17 -20.44 10.17
C LYS A 62 12.07 -19.76 10.98
N ASP A 63 10.87 -19.89 10.43
CA ASP A 63 9.67 -19.21 10.89
C ASP A 63 9.11 -19.81 12.17
N LYS A 64 9.20 -21.14 12.36
CA LYS A 64 8.81 -21.78 13.63
C LYS A 64 9.62 -21.25 14.81
N LYS A 65 10.94 -21.14 14.65
CA LYS A 65 11.80 -20.60 15.71
C LYS A 65 11.44 -19.15 16.04
N ARG A 66 11.21 -18.33 15.01
CA ARG A 66 10.79 -16.92 15.18
C ARG A 66 9.42 -16.79 15.85
N ILE A 67 8.47 -17.67 15.56
CA ILE A 67 7.15 -17.72 16.21
C ILE A 67 7.27 -18.10 17.69
N GLU A 68 8.12 -19.07 18.04
CA GLU A 68 8.35 -19.46 19.44
C GLU A 68 9.04 -18.37 20.25
N GLU A 69 9.93 -17.58 19.65
CA GLU A 69 10.51 -16.40 20.29
C GLU A 69 9.48 -15.30 20.53
N LEU A 70 8.55 -15.09 19.60
CA LEU A 70 7.47 -14.10 19.74
C LEU A 70 6.46 -14.48 20.84
N LYS A 71 6.22 -15.77 21.07
CA LYS A 71 5.34 -16.25 22.17
C LYS A 71 5.88 -15.95 23.56
N LYS A 72 7.20 -15.71 23.70
CA LYS A 72 7.84 -15.40 24.99
C LYS A 72 7.67 -13.94 25.41
N ILE A 73 7.20 -13.08 24.51
CA ILE A 73 6.95 -11.66 24.80
C ILE A 73 5.66 -11.56 25.63
N LYS A 74 5.79 -11.13 26.89
CA LYS A 74 4.63 -10.82 27.75
C LYS A 74 3.93 -9.57 27.22
N ILE A 75 2.74 -9.74 26.66
CA ILE A 75 1.89 -8.63 26.26
C ILE A 75 1.21 -8.08 27.53
N PRO A 76 1.33 -6.78 27.83
CA PRO A 76 0.61 -6.17 28.95
C PRO A 76 -0.90 -6.26 28.73
N ALA A 77 -1.65 -6.53 29.80
CA ALA A 77 -3.09 -6.70 29.75
C ALA A 77 -3.78 -5.46 29.18
N THR A 78 -4.69 -5.69 28.23
CA THR A 78 -5.50 -4.66 27.59
C THR A 78 -6.36 -3.94 28.63
N PRO A 79 -6.36 -2.60 28.69
CA PRO A 79 -7.28 -1.86 29.55
C PRO A 79 -8.72 -2.13 29.14
N LYS A 80 -9.58 -2.43 30.12
CA LYS A 80 -11.02 -2.67 29.91
C LYS A 80 -11.68 -1.43 29.30
N LYS A 81 -12.28 -1.60 28.10
CA LYS A 81 -13.06 -0.58 27.41
C LYS A 81 -14.36 -0.30 28.17
N THR A 82 -14.53 0.92 28.67
CA THR A 82 -15.80 1.42 29.20
C THR A 82 -16.71 1.82 28.05
N THR A 83 -17.89 1.21 27.97
CA THR A 83 -18.90 1.47 26.93
C THR A 83 -19.74 2.69 27.29
N GLY A 84 -19.37 3.85 26.76
CA GLY A 84 -20.22 5.05 26.73
C GLY A 84 -20.79 5.26 25.32
N LYS A 85 -22.11 5.46 25.21
CA LYS A 85 -22.78 5.85 23.96
C LYS A 85 -22.27 7.24 23.51
N ALA A 86 -21.56 7.30 22.39
CA ALA A 86 -21.11 8.56 21.79
C ALA A 86 -22.11 9.08 20.76
N ALA A 87 -22.48 10.36 20.89
CA ALA A 87 -23.25 11.09 19.90
C ALA A 87 -22.43 11.29 18.60
N ALA A 88 -23.14 11.45 17.48
CA ALA A 88 -22.56 11.69 16.17
C ALA A 88 -21.63 12.92 16.19
N LYS A 89 -20.34 12.72 15.91
CA LYS A 89 -19.36 13.80 15.80
C LYS A 89 -19.51 14.53 14.47
N PRO A 90 -19.35 15.88 14.45
CA PRO A 90 -19.23 16.64 13.21
C PRO A 90 -17.99 16.20 12.43
N ALA A 91 -18.00 16.47 11.12
CA ALA A 91 -16.88 16.18 10.22
C ALA A 91 -15.56 16.66 10.83
N VAL A 92 -14.66 15.71 11.05
CA VAL A 92 -13.34 15.96 11.63
C VAL A 92 -12.57 16.84 10.66
N GLU A 93 -12.33 18.08 11.06
CA GLU A 93 -11.34 18.96 10.45
C GLU A 93 -10.04 18.16 10.34
N GLN A 94 -9.50 18.01 9.12
CA GLN A 94 -8.21 17.35 8.91
C GLN A 94 -7.19 18.08 9.78
N VAL A 95 -6.82 17.47 10.91
CA VAL A 95 -5.75 17.97 11.76
C VAL A 95 -4.56 18.10 10.83
N LYS A 96 -4.03 19.32 10.66
CA LYS A 96 -2.74 19.53 10.00
C LYS A 96 -1.76 18.61 10.72
N HIS A 97 -1.46 17.49 10.09
CA HIS A 97 -0.61 16.47 10.69
C HIS A 97 0.69 17.19 11.05
N ARG A 98 1.12 17.09 12.30
CA ARG A 98 2.50 17.44 12.64
C ARG A 98 3.34 16.40 11.94
N GLY A 99 3.61 16.64 10.65
CA GLY A 99 4.64 15.98 9.90
C GLY A 99 5.90 15.98 10.77
N ARG A 100 6.68 14.93 10.63
CA ARG A 100 7.95 14.79 11.33
C ARG A 100 8.70 16.13 11.26
N THR A 101 8.93 16.77 12.40
CA THR A 101 9.66 18.06 12.43
C THR A 101 11.16 17.85 12.27
N GLU A 102 11.62 16.61 12.45
CA GLU A 102 12.99 16.21 12.20
C GLU A 102 13.16 15.85 10.73
N PRO A 103 14.24 16.33 10.05
CA PRO A 103 14.55 15.94 8.68
C PRO A 103 14.62 14.42 8.54
N ALA A 104 14.44 13.90 7.31
CA ALA A 104 14.67 12.49 7.02
C ALA A 104 16.02 12.06 7.62
N ARG A 105 15.99 11.15 8.59
CA ARG A 105 17.20 10.76 9.31
C ARG A 105 18.15 10.10 8.30
N LYS A 106 19.38 10.62 8.17
CA LYS A 106 20.47 9.94 7.45
C LYS A 106 20.62 8.54 8.05
N GLY A 107 20.36 7.51 7.25
CA GLY A 107 20.56 6.11 7.64
C GLY A 107 19.59 5.60 8.70
N PHE A 108 18.39 5.20 8.30
CA PHE A 108 17.80 4.01 8.92
C PHE A 108 18.58 2.80 8.40
N TYR A 109 19.75 2.56 8.98
CA TYR A 109 20.39 1.27 8.87
C TYR A 109 19.53 0.27 9.63
N VAL A 110 19.21 -0.83 8.97
CA VAL A 110 18.65 -2.00 9.63
C VAL A 110 19.71 -2.45 10.63
N GLU A 111 19.46 -2.25 11.93
CA GLU A 111 20.41 -2.64 12.98
C GLU A 111 20.69 -4.16 13.00
N ASP A 112 19.95 -4.96 12.21
CA ASP A 112 20.09 -6.41 12.06
C ASP A 112 20.14 -6.89 10.57
N ALA A 113 20.66 -6.09 9.63
CA ALA A 113 20.86 -6.57 8.26
C ALA A 113 22.12 -7.43 8.14
N GLU A 114 21.96 -8.76 8.16
CA GLU A 114 22.94 -9.66 7.54
C GLU A 114 23.14 -9.24 6.08
N LYS A 115 24.40 -9.06 5.66
CA LYS A 115 24.76 -8.71 4.27
C LYS A 115 24.20 -9.75 3.29
N ILE A 116 23.11 -9.40 2.62
CA ILE A 116 22.75 -9.88 1.29
C ILE A 116 22.89 -8.64 0.41
N THR A 117 23.94 -8.58 -0.42
CA THR A 117 24.57 -7.33 -0.89
C THR A 117 23.73 -6.40 -1.79
N ASP A 118 22.45 -6.67 -2.03
CA ASP A 118 21.52 -5.79 -2.77
C ASP A 118 20.11 -5.75 -2.14
N GLN A 119 19.98 -6.20 -0.89
CA GLN A 119 18.71 -6.34 -0.20
C GLN A 119 18.59 -5.35 0.97
N THR A 120 17.46 -4.66 1.05
CA THR A 120 17.13 -3.81 2.20
C THR A 120 15.83 -4.27 2.84
N SER A 121 15.84 -4.53 4.15
CA SER A 121 14.65 -4.89 4.93
C SER A 121 14.12 -3.68 5.69
N LEU A 122 12.85 -3.37 5.50
CA LEU A 122 12.18 -2.21 6.06
C LEU A 122 10.98 -2.69 6.87
N HIS A 123 10.69 -2.03 7.99
CA HIS A 123 9.70 -2.54 8.94
C HIS A 123 8.71 -1.45 9.38
N LEU A 124 7.42 -1.80 9.41
CA LEU A 124 6.33 -1.02 9.98
C LEU A 124 5.75 -1.80 11.16
N PHE A 125 6.12 -1.47 12.38
CA PHE A 125 5.60 -2.19 13.57
C PHE A 125 5.49 -1.32 14.82
N ARG A 126 5.75 -0.02 14.69
CA ARG A 126 5.75 0.92 15.80
C ARG A 126 4.64 1.95 15.64
N LYS A 127 4.09 2.40 16.77
CA LYS A 127 2.98 3.35 16.79
C LYS A 127 3.34 4.66 16.10
N GLU A 128 4.59 5.12 16.22
CA GLU A 128 5.08 6.37 15.64
C GLU A 128 5.10 6.36 14.10
N GLN A 129 4.97 5.18 13.49
CA GLN A 129 4.89 5.02 12.05
C GLN A 129 3.46 5.18 11.53
N VAL A 130 2.45 5.19 12.41
CA VAL A 130 1.05 5.41 12.03
C VAL A 130 0.82 6.91 11.86
N VAL A 131 0.67 7.35 10.60
CA VAL A 131 0.53 8.76 10.24
C VAL A 131 -0.92 9.19 10.05
N TYR A 132 -1.85 8.22 9.99
CA TYR A 132 -3.29 8.46 9.91
C TYR A 132 -4.03 7.61 10.97
N ASN A 133 -4.87 8.24 11.79
CA ASN A 133 -5.64 7.63 12.89
C ASN A 133 -4.81 6.77 13.86
N GLN A 134 -3.69 7.32 14.36
CA GLN A 134 -2.74 6.64 15.26
C GLN A 134 -3.37 6.12 16.56
N GLU A 135 -4.41 6.78 17.06
CA GLU A 135 -5.16 6.40 18.25
C GLU A 135 -5.96 5.11 18.08
N ASP A 136 -6.30 4.76 16.83
CA ASP A 136 -7.04 3.54 16.50
C ASP A 136 -6.13 2.33 16.34
N TRP A 137 -4.82 2.53 16.17
CA TRP A 137 -3.87 1.42 16.04
C TRP A 137 -3.69 0.67 17.36
N THR A 138 -4.04 -0.61 17.38
CA THR A 138 -4.06 -1.42 18.61
C THR A 138 -2.82 -2.31 18.80
N GLY A 139 -1.94 -2.37 17.80
CA GLY A 139 -0.67 -3.08 17.87
C GLY A 139 -0.32 -3.76 16.55
N LYS A 140 0.78 -4.53 16.56
CA LYS A 140 1.29 -5.21 15.35
C LYS A 140 0.30 -6.21 14.72
N GLY A 141 -0.66 -6.70 15.51
CA GLY A 141 -1.68 -7.63 15.04
C GLY A 141 -2.83 -6.96 14.30
N ASP A 142 -3.04 -5.65 14.54
CA ASP A 142 -4.02 -4.81 13.85
C ASP A 142 -3.45 -4.40 12.49
N THR A 143 -2.31 -3.71 12.46
CA THR A 143 -1.49 -3.68 11.23
C THR A 143 0.00 -3.63 11.50
N SER A 144 0.77 -4.39 10.72
CA SER A 144 2.22 -4.26 10.62
C SER A 144 2.75 -4.82 9.31
N ALA A 145 3.96 -4.44 8.91
CA ALA A 145 4.55 -4.97 7.69
C ALA A 145 6.07 -5.10 7.74
N THR A 146 6.59 -6.00 6.91
CA THR A 146 7.99 -6.05 6.52
C THR A 146 8.07 -5.97 5.01
N CYS A 147 8.94 -5.10 4.51
CA CYS A 147 9.20 -4.88 3.09
C CYS A 147 10.66 -5.20 2.80
N ILE A 148 10.91 -6.01 1.78
CA ILE A 148 12.24 -6.37 1.30
C ILE A 148 12.37 -5.81 -0.10
N VAL A 149 13.27 -4.85 -0.27
CA VAL A 149 13.61 -4.26 -1.58
C VAL A 149 14.89 -4.92 -2.08
N VAL A 150 14.87 -5.41 -3.32
CA VAL A 150 16.01 -6.04 -4.00
C VAL A 150 16.26 -5.33 -5.32
N LYS A 151 17.49 -4.84 -5.51
CA LYS A 151 17.93 -4.31 -6.81
C LYS A 151 18.56 -5.43 -7.62
N GLY A 152 17.93 -5.80 -8.73
CA GLY A 152 18.45 -6.80 -9.67
C GLY A 152 19.00 -6.15 -10.93
N LYS A 153 19.62 -6.94 -11.81
CA LYS A 153 20.17 -6.45 -13.09
C LYS A 153 19.11 -5.87 -14.04
N SER A 154 17.88 -6.36 -13.96
CA SER A 154 16.79 -6.02 -14.87
C SER A 154 15.71 -5.12 -14.27
N GLY A 155 15.79 -4.80 -12.97
CA GLY A 155 14.75 -4.06 -12.29
C GLY A 155 14.81 -4.16 -10.77
N ILE A 156 13.78 -3.63 -10.13
CA ILE A 156 13.62 -3.61 -8.67
C ILE A 156 12.52 -4.62 -8.30
N THR A 157 12.80 -5.52 -7.35
CA THR A 157 11.78 -6.38 -6.75
C THR A 157 11.47 -5.92 -5.34
N VAL A 158 10.20 -5.81 -5.01
CA VAL A 158 9.74 -5.52 -3.66
C VAL A 158 8.87 -6.66 -3.16
N ASN A 159 9.20 -7.22 -2.01
CA ASN A 159 8.44 -8.25 -1.33
C ASN A 159 7.90 -7.71 -0.01
N VAL A 160 6.59 -7.69 0.17
CA VAL A 160 5.94 -7.17 1.37
C VAL A 160 5.14 -8.28 2.03
N ASN A 161 5.33 -8.44 3.33
CA ASN A 161 4.51 -9.28 4.18
C ASN A 161 3.76 -8.39 5.17
N VAL A 162 2.44 -8.34 5.05
CA VAL A 162 1.55 -7.54 5.87
C VAL A 162 0.81 -8.45 6.86
N VAL A 163 0.79 -8.04 8.12
CA VAL A 163 -0.11 -8.55 9.15
C VAL A 163 -1.25 -7.56 9.26
N ASP A 164 -2.47 -8.08 9.23
CA ASP A 164 -3.72 -7.32 9.19
C ASP A 164 -4.85 -8.21 9.74
N ASP A 165 -5.65 -7.71 10.68
CA ASP A 165 -6.74 -8.45 11.31
C ASP A 165 -8.06 -8.40 10.52
N GLU A 166 -8.23 -7.44 9.61
CA GLU A 166 -9.42 -7.30 8.76
C GLU A 166 -9.06 -7.01 7.30
N LEU A 167 -9.37 -7.91 6.37
CA LEU A 167 -9.01 -7.74 4.96
C LEU A 167 -10.13 -7.14 4.10
N ILE A 168 -9.99 -5.89 3.68
CA ILE A 168 -10.88 -5.11 2.82
C ILE A 168 -10.20 -4.77 1.48
N ALA A 169 -10.72 -5.30 0.38
CA ALA A 169 -10.16 -5.06 -0.97
C ALA A 169 -11.23 -4.88 -2.07
N GLU A 170 -12.45 -4.50 -1.70
CA GLU A 170 -13.62 -4.47 -2.59
C GLU A 170 -13.93 -3.08 -3.20
N SER A 171 -13.29 -2.02 -2.71
CA SER A 171 -13.52 -0.66 -3.22
C SER A 171 -12.90 -0.45 -4.60
N GLY A 172 -13.61 0.26 -5.48
CA GLY A 172 -13.07 0.74 -6.76
C GLY A 172 -12.00 1.83 -6.60
N THR A 173 -11.86 2.39 -5.40
CA THR A 173 -10.88 3.43 -5.07
C THR A 173 -9.72 2.79 -4.29
N PRO A 174 -8.48 2.72 -4.86
CA PRO A 174 -7.40 1.94 -4.26
C PRO A 174 -7.08 2.27 -2.80
N TRP A 175 -7.02 3.55 -2.43
CA TRP A 175 -6.72 4.03 -1.07
C TRP A 175 -7.88 3.89 -0.05
N MET A 176 -8.98 3.25 -0.47
CA MET A 176 -10.11 2.84 0.37
C MET A 176 -10.15 1.32 0.55
N ASN A 177 -9.05 0.65 0.20
CA ASN A 177 -8.79 -0.77 0.46
C ASN A 177 -7.52 -0.88 1.30
N ASP A 178 -7.30 -2.07 1.85
CA ASP A 178 -5.96 -2.47 2.26
C ASP A 178 -5.07 -2.48 1.04
N CYS A 179 -3.99 -1.75 1.14
CA CYS A 179 -3.03 -1.67 0.06
C CYS A 179 -1.66 -1.32 0.57
N VAL A 180 -0.68 -1.60 -0.29
CA VAL A 180 0.67 -1.12 -0.10
C VAL A 180 0.90 0.00 -1.08
N GLU A 181 1.45 1.11 -0.59
CA GLU A 181 1.93 2.19 -1.45
C GLU A 181 3.45 2.22 -1.45
N PHE A 182 4.03 2.40 -2.62
CA PHE A 182 5.46 2.58 -2.80
C PHE A 182 5.72 3.97 -3.35
N TYR A 183 6.77 4.59 -2.86
CA TYR A 183 7.15 5.93 -3.21
C TYR A 183 8.58 5.90 -3.72
N PHE A 184 8.79 6.43 -4.91
CA PHE A 184 10.11 6.45 -5.55
C PHE A 184 10.45 7.88 -5.93
N ASP A 185 11.68 8.28 -5.63
CA ASP A 185 12.33 9.45 -6.20
C ASP A 185 13.69 9.01 -6.77
N ILE A 186 13.65 8.70 -8.07
CA ILE A 186 14.77 8.20 -8.87
C ILE A 186 15.41 9.31 -9.70
N ARG A 187 15.16 10.58 -9.37
CA ARG A 187 15.85 11.72 -10.00
C ARG A 187 17.36 11.65 -9.72
N PRO A 188 18.19 12.40 -10.46
CA PRO A 188 19.57 12.66 -10.07
C PRO A 188 19.67 13.14 -8.61
N GLU A 189 20.73 12.74 -7.90
CA GLU A 189 20.89 12.96 -6.45
C GLU A 189 20.64 14.41 -6.05
N GLU A 190 21.20 15.36 -6.81
CA GLU A 190 21.09 16.80 -6.57
C GLU A 190 19.66 17.35 -6.72
N ARG A 191 18.72 16.54 -7.21
CA ARG A 191 17.31 16.88 -7.39
C ARG A 191 16.38 16.13 -6.43
N ARG A 192 16.86 15.11 -5.73
CA ARG A 192 16.01 14.29 -4.86
C ARG A 192 15.56 15.06 -3.62
N ALA A 193 14.46 14.60 -3.02
CA ALA A 193 13.85 15.19 -1.81
C ALA A 193 13.49 16.69 -1.94
N LYS A 194 13.38 17.20 -3.17
CA LYS A 194 12.86 18.53 -3.44
C LYS A 194 11.36 18.50 -3.56
N ASP A 195 10.71 19.52 -3.00
CA ASP A 195 9.26 19.67 -2.99
C ASP A 195 8.70 19.71 -4.43
N ILE A 196 7.54 19.07 -4.60
CA ILE A 196 6.81 18.73 -5.84
C ILE A 196 7.25 17.44 -6.55
N TYR A 197 6.24 16.67 -6.96
CA TYR A 197 6.38 15.56 -7.88
C TYR A 197 6.63 16.06 -9.30
N GLU A 198 7.56 15.40 -9.97
CA GLU A 198 7.88 15.63 -11.37
C GLU A 198 8.36 14.31 -12.00
N LYS A 199 8.83 14.35 -13.25
CA LYS A 199 9.43 13.17 -13.87
C LYS A 199 10.55 12.61 -12.99
N GLY A 200 10.45 11.33 -12.63
CA GLY A 200 11.38 10.67 -11.71
C GLY A 200 10.84 10.50 -10.29
N VAL A 201 9.69 11.09 -9.97
CA VAL A 201 8.98 10.89 -8.71
C VAL A 201 7.63 10.25 -8.99
N PHE A 202 7.36 9.11 -8.37
CA PHE A 202 6.08 8.42 -8.55
C PHE A 202 5.65 7.64 -7.32
N GLN A 203 4.34 7.50 -7.18
CA GLN A 203 3.67 6.65 -6.20
C GLN A 203 3.12 5.41 -6.92
N VAL A 204 3.16 4.25 -6.29
CA VAL A 204 2.54 3.02 -6.77
C VAL A 204 1.60 2.52 -5.71
N ILE A 205 0.29 2.43 -5.99
CA ILE A 205 -0.69 1.85 -5.07
C ILE A 205 -1.06 0.46 -5.56
N THR A 206 -0.90 -0.54 -4.70
CA THR A 206 -1.20 -1.94 -5.04
C THR A 206 -2.17 -2.54 -4.03
N VAL A 207 -3.38 -2.84 -4.50
CA VAL A 207 -4.37 -3.63 -3.75
C VAL A 207 -4.07 -5.11 -3.98
N PRO A 208 -4.06 -5.95 -2.94
CA PRO A 208 -3.78 -7.38 -3.09
C PRO A 208 -4.92 -8.12 -3.84
N TYR A 209 -4.52 -8.96 -4.80
CA TYR A 209 -5.34 -9.78 -5.71
C TYR A 209 -6.20 -10.89 -5.09
N PHE A 210 -6.39 -10.91 -3.77
CA PHE A 210 -7.37 -11.83 -3.18
C PHE A 210 -8.82 -11.33 -3.35
N SER A 211 -8.99 -10.09 -3.79
CA SER A 211 -10.27 -9.53 -4.25
C SER A 211 -10.29 -9.43 -5.78
N LYS A 212 -11.49 -9.48 -6.38
CA LYS A 212 -11.70 -9.42 -7.83
C LYS A 212 -12.23 -8.04 -8.25
N THR A 213 -11.50 -6.96 -7.97
CA THR A 213 -11.94 -5.60 -8.34
C THR A 213 -11.15 -5.02 -9.51
N ILE A 214 -11.50 -3.80 -9.93
CA ILE A 214 -10.72 -3.04 -10.92
C ILE A 214 -9.37 -2.57 -10.36
N ALA A 215 -9.19 -2.61 -9.03
CA ALA A 215 -7.94 -2.26 -8.36
C ALA A 215 -6.88 -3.37 -8.42
N ASP A 216 -7.16 -4.47 -9.14
CA ASP A 216 -6.28 -5.60 -9.45
C ASP A 216 -5.11 -5.20 -10.40
N LYS A 217 -4.70 -3.94 -10.47
CA LYS A 217 -3.46 -3.55 -11.15
C LYS A 217 -2.75 -2.54 -10.28
N PRO A 218 -1.39 -2.59 -10.18
CA PRO A 218 -0.65 -1.52 -9.55
C PRO A 218 -0.99 -0.21 -10.29
N ASN A 219 -1.47 0.78 -9.54
CA ASN A 219 -1.79 2.09 -10.06
C ASN A 219 -0.60 3.01 -9.82
N PHE A 220 0.01 3.50 -10.90
CA PHE A 220 1.18 4.36 -10.81
C PHE A 220 0.75 5.82 -10.97
N TYR A 221 1.04 6.66 -9.98
CA TYR A 221 0.70 8.08 -10.01
C TYR A 221 1.99 8.90 -10.10
N ALA A 222 2.11 9.68 -11.17
CA ALA A 222 3.15 10.70 -11.31
C ALA A 222 2.56 12.07 -10.93
N GLY A 223 2.68 12.45 -9.66
CA GLY A 223 2.29 13.77 -9.16
C GLY A 223 0.80 13.97 -8.98
N GLY A 224 0.11 12.98 -8.41
CA GLY A 224 -1.33 13.06 -8.13
C GLY A 224 -2.22 13.14 -9.37
N SER A 225 -1.68 12.79 -10.55
CA SER A 225 -2.34 12.84 -11.85
C SER A 225 -2.98 11.51 -12.26
N THR A 226 -3.46 11.40 -13.50
CA THR A 226 -3.96 10.14 -14.09
C THR A 226 -2.94 9.01 -13.94
N PRO A 227 -3.37 7.78 -13.61
CA PRO A 227 -2.47 6.64 -13.55
C PRO A 227 -1.66 6.47 -14.83
N ILE A 228 -0.34 6.28 -14.70
CA ILE A 228 0.54 5.89 -15.79
C ILE A 228 0.75 4.38 -15.78
N GLU A 229 1.23 3.83 -16.89
CA GLU A 229 1.59 2.42 -16.98
C GLU A 229 3.11 2.27 -16.99
N ILE A 230 3.64 1.40 -16.13
CA ILE A 230 5.04 0.97 -16.18
C ILE A 230 5.07 -0.41 -16.83
N LYS A 231 5.29 -0.43 -18.14
CA LYS A 231 5.24 -1.64 -18.97
C LYS A 231 6.15 -2.73 -18.42
N GLY A 232 5.64 -3.96 -18.40
CA GLY A 232 6.37 -5.14 -17.91
C GLY A 232 6.41 -5.27 -16.38
N THR A 233 5.75 -4.38 -15.64
CA THR A 233 5.54 -4.58 -14.19
C THR A 233 4.79 -5.89 -13.96
N LYS A 234 5.28 -6.69 -13.02
CA LYS A 234 4.61 -7.93 -12.60
C LYS A 234 4.25 -7.81 -11.14
N VAL A 235 3.05 -8.23 -10.80
CA VAL A 235 2.58 -8.26 -9.41
C VAL A 235 1.98 -9.61 -9.10
N LYS A 236 2.23 -10.07 -7.88
CA LYS A 236 1.62 -11.26 -7.32
C LYS A 236 1.30 -11.01 -5.85
N SER A 237 0.15 -11.46 -5.40
CA SER A 237 -0.17 -11.47 -3.98
C SER A 237 -0.89 -12.74 -3.56
N VAL A 238 -0.87 -13.02 -2.26
CA VAL A 238 -1.55 -14.17 -1.68
C VAL A 238 -2.02 -13.83 -0.28
N LYS A 239 -3.26 -14.21 0.05
CA LYS A 239 -3.78 -14.12 1.42
C LYS A 239 -3.04 -15.13 2.30
N THR A 240 -2.73 -14.74 3.53
CA THR A 240 -2.15 -15.61 4.55
C THR A 240 -3.12 -15.76 5.72
N GLN A 241 -2.75 -16.56 6.72
CA GLN A 241 -3.54 -16.69 7.94
C GLN A 241 -3.61 -15.41 8.77
N LYS A 242 -2.67 -14.46 8.58
CA LYS A 242 -2.52 -13.27 9.42
C LYS A 242 -2.59 -11.95 8.65
N GLY A 243 -2.94 -11.98 7.36
CA GLY A 243 -2.85 -10.83 6.48
C GLY A 243 -2.54 -11.26 5.05
N TYR A 244 -1.55 -10.67 4.39
CA TYR A 244 -1.21 -11.00 3.00
C TYR A 244 0.27 -10.80 2.66
N LYS A 245 0.71 -11.46 1.58
CA LYS A 245 2.02 -11.25 0.95
C LYS A 245 1.83 -10.62 -0.42
N LEU A 246 2.71 -9.70 -0.77
CA LEU A 246 2.77 -9.01 -2.05
C LEU A 246 4.20 -9.10 -2.60
N GLN A 247 4.34 -9.37 -3.89
CA GLN A 247 5.60 -9.29 -4.62
C GLN A 247 5.36 -8.47 -5.88
N ILE A 248 6.18 -7.44 -6.08
CA ILE A 248 6.15 -6.60 -7.27
C ILE A 248 7.54 -6.58 -7.90
N PHE A 249 7.59 -6.65 -9.22
CA PHE A 249 8.79 -6.42 -10.01
C PHE A 249 8.58 -5.20 -10.92
N PHE A 250 9.45 -4.21 -10.79
CA PHE A 250 9.51 -3.01 -11.61
C PHE A 250 10.68 -3.12 -12.58
N PRO A 251 10.46 -3.39 -13.87
CA PRO A 251 11.55 -3.50 -14.84
C PRO A 251 12.19 -2.13 -15.10
N TYR A 252 13.51 -2.09 -15.20
CA TYR A 252 14.23 -0.85 -15.50
C TYR A 252 13.84 -0.25 -16.85
N GLU A 253 13.59 -1.07 -17.87
CA GLU A 253 13.11 -0.59 -19.17
C GLU A 253 11.75 0.13 -19.06
N GLY A 254 10.83 -0.41 -18.25
CA GLY A 254 9.55 0.24 -17.98
C GLY A 254 9.72 1.55 -17.20
N LEU A 255 10.59 1.55 -16.19
CA LEU A 255 10.91 2.74 -15.40
C LEU A 255 11.55 3.83 -16.28
N LYS A 256 12.50 3.48 -17.15
CA LYS A 256 13.20 4.41 -18.07
C LYS A 256 12.28 5.06 -19.10
N ALA A 257 11.31 4.30 -19.60
CA ALA A 257 10.32 4.84 -20.55
C ALA A 257 9.47 5.94 -19.91
N ALA A 258 9.18 5.84 -18.61
CA ALA A 258 8.41 6.81 -17.85
C ALA A 258 9.28 7.87 -17.14
N HIS A 259 10.53 7.55 -16.80
CA HIS A 259 11.33 8.25 -15.79
C HIS A 259 12.86 8.18 -16.04
N PHE A 260 13.67 8.64 -15.08
CA PHE A 260 15.12 8.44 -15.07
C PHE A 260 15.47 6.97 -14.81
N MET A 261 16.68 6.53 -15.17
CA MET A 261 17.18 5.23 -14.70
C MET A 261 17.61 5.38 -13.25
N PRO A 262 17.15 4.51 -12.32
CA PRO A 262 17.74 4.47 -10.99
C PRO A 262 19.21 4.05 -11.14
N ASP A 263 20.12 4.92 -10.72
CA ASP A 263 21.55 4.65 -10.69
C ASP A 263 21.87 3.75 -9.47
N LYS A 264 23.03 3.91 -8.84
CA LYS A 264 23.45 3.17 -7.64
C LYS A 264 22.46 3.28 -6.47
N ASP A 265 21.79 4.40 -6.31
CA ASP A 265 20.87 4.68 -5.20
C ASP A 265 19.61 5.42 -5.68
N PHE A 266 18.58 5.47 -4.83
CA PHE A 266 17.38 6.26 -5.03
C PHE A 266 16.68 6.54 -3.70
N ASN A 267 15.83 7.56 -3.66
CA ASN A 267 14.98 7.79 -2.51
C ASN A 267 13.72 6.93 -2.62
N PHE A 268 13.33 6.31 -1.51
CA PHE A 268 12.25 5.34 -1.43
C PHE A 268 11.49 5.46 -0.12
N ASP A 269 10.21 5.17 -0.19
CA ASP A 269 9.41 4.89 0.99
C ASP A 269 8.35 3.83 0.68
N PHE A 270 7.78 3.25 1.72
CA PHE A 270 6.57 2.44 1.56
C PHE A 270 5.61 2.68 2.72
N SER A 271 4.33 2.58 2.40
CA SER A 271 3.24 2.66 3.36
C SER A 271 2.35 1.42 3.25
N VAL A 272 1.65 1.11 4.34
CA VAL A 272 0.52 0.19 4.35
C VAL A 272 -0.70 0.98 4.79
N ILE A 273 -1.73 0.96 3.95
CA ILE A 273 -3.07 1.40 4.30
C ILE A 273 -3.82 0.18 4.78
N ASP A 274 -4.48 0.33 5.92
CA ASP A 274 -5.33 -0.63 6.60
C ASP A 274 -6.72 -0.01 6.72
N VAL A 275 -7.73 -0.71 6.24
CA VAL A 275 -9.12 -0.31 6.27
C VAL A 275 -9.93 -1.36 7.02
N ASP A 276 -10.51 -0.96 8.16
CA ASP A 276 -11.38 -1.84 8.94
C ASP A 276 -12.80 -1.86 8.37
N SER A 277 -13.56 -2.91 8.67
CA SER A 277 -15.00 -2.99 8.38
C SER A 277 -15.83 -1.85 9.00
N SER A 278 -15.29 -1.20 10.04
CA SER A 278 -15.88 0.00 10.64
C SER A 278 -15.78 1.25 9.76
N GLY A 279 -15.06 1.18 8.64
CA GLY A 279 -14.73 2.30 7.75
C GLY A 279 -13.60 3.18 8.27
N LYS A 280 -13.00 2.83 9.42
CA LYS A 280 -11.77 3.45 9.90
C LYS A 280 -10.62 3.06 8.98
N LYS A 281 -9.72 4.00 8.78
CA LYS A 281 -8.52 3.81 7.97
C LYS A 281 -7.31 4.18 8.79
N LYS A 282 -6.25 3.40 8.71
CA LYS A 282 -4.94 3.70 9.29
C LYS A 282 -3.93 3.68 8.17
N GLN A 283 -2.85 4.44 8.32
CA GLN A 283 -1.74 4.39 7.38
C GLN A 283 -0.44 4.34 8.16
N MET A 284 0.32 3.27 7.96
CA MET A 284 1.69 3.15 8.47
C MET A 284 2.68 3.52 7.38
N ILE A 285 3.73 4.27 7.70
CA ILE A 285 4.78 4.67 6.74
C ILE A 285 6.17 4.49 7.33
N TRP A 286 7.16 4.15 6.49
CA TRP A 286 8.48 3.78 6.98
C TRP A 286 9.31 4.98 7.40
N SER A 287 9.60 5.89 6.47
CA SER A 287 10.44 7.07 6.73
C SER A 287 9.62 8.37 6.83
N GLY A 288 8.65 8.51 5.94
CA GLY A 288 8.05 9.77 5.57
C GLY A 288 6.83 10.19 6.39
N THR A 289 5.87 10.80 5.72
CA THR A 289 4.67 11.38 6.34
C THR A 289 3.40 11.06 5.55
N ALA A 290 2.23 11.44 6.09
CA ALA A 290 0.96 11.35 5.35
C ALA A 290 0.95 12.16 4.05
N ASP A 291 1.88 13.11 3.88
CA ASP A 291 2.02 13.94 2.67
C ASP A 291 2.97 13.31 1.62
N ASN A 292 3.42 12.07 1.81
CA ASN A 292 4.27 11.39 0.82
C ASN A 292 3.65 11.36 -0.58
N CYS A 293 2.32 11.27 -0.70
CA CYS A 293 1.62 11.34 -1.99
C CYS A 293 1.66 12.72 -2.67
N ARG A 294 2.14 13.76 -1.96
CA ARG A 294 2.25 15.14 -2.45
C ARG A 294 3.69 15.60 -2.65
N GLY A 295 4.65 15.01 -1.95
CA GLY A 295 6.05 15.42 -2.05
C GLY A 295 7.07 14.36 -1.61
N PRO A 296 8.26 14.32 -2.23
CA PRO A 296 9.30 13.34 -1.93
C PRO A 296 10.27 13.77 -0.81
N ALA A 297 10.05 14.93 -0.18
CA ALA A 297 10.98 15.52 0.80
C ALA A 297 11.30 14.61 2.00
N TRP A 298 10.42 13.64 2.28
CA TRP A 298 10.52 12.77 3.45
C TRP A 298 10.84 11.31 3.13
N PHE A 299 11.05 10.99 1.85
CA PHE A 299 11.41 9.64 1.44
C PHE A 299 12.78 9.28 2.04
N GLY A 300 12.93 8.05 2.50
CA GLY A 300 14.23 7.54 2.93
C GLY A 300 15.17 7.39 1.73
N ASN A 301 16.46 7.25 1.97
CA ASN A 301 17.42 6.95 0.91
C ASN A 301 17.78 5.46 0.94
N LEU A 302 17.66 4.78 -0.20
CA LEU A 302 18.13 3.41 -0.42
C LEU A 302 19.50 3.43 -1.12
N SER A 303 20.54 3.63 -0.33
CA SER A 303 21.92 3.47 -0.75
C SER A 303 22.39 2.02 -0.63
N PRO A 304 23.39 1.59 -1.45
CA PRO A 304 24.17 0.40 -1.15
C PRO A 304 24.73 0.47 0.28
N ALA A 305 24.91 -0.69 0.93
CA ALA A 305 25.68 -0.72 2.17
C ALA A 305 27.09 -0.14 1.91
N PRO A 306 27.66 0.65 2.84
CA PRO A 306 29.04 1.11 2.71
C PRO A 306 29.98 -0.07 2.44
N GLU A 307 30.96 0.10 1.55
CA GLU A 307 31.94 -0.96 1.23
C GLU A 307 32.65 -1.47 2.51
N ASP A 308 32.83 -0.59 3.48
CA ASP A 308 33.51 -0.85 4.77
C ASP A 308 32.59 -1.31 5.91
N ALA A 309 31.30 -1.58 5.66
CA ALA A 309 30.42 -2.09 6.71
C ALA A 309 30.98 -3.41 7.27
N PRO A 310 31.10 -3.58 8.61
CA PRO A 310 31.66 -4.79 9.20
C PRO A 310 30.95 -6.02 8.66
N LYS A 311 31.74 -7.05 8.31
CA LYS A 311 31.26 -8.33 7.78
C LYS A 311 30.76 -9.22 8.90
#